data_AF-A0A448B401-F1
#
_entry.id   AF-A0A448B401-F1
#
_cell.length_a   1.000
_cell.length_b   1.000
_cell.length_c   1.000
_cell.angle_alpha   90.00
_cell.angle_beta   90.00
_cell.angle_gamma   90.00
#
_symmetry.space_group_name_H-M   'P 1'
#
loop_
_entity.id
_entity.type
_entity.pdbx_description
1 polymer ?
#
loop_
_entity_poly.entity_id
_entity_poly.type
_entity_poly.pdbx_seq_one_letter_code
_entity_poly.pdbx_strand_id
1 'polypeptide(L)'
;MKRKSFKLTNLILAVSIGATMLSCTNDSIENSNEVKATEKVSDLTNRIGKFRQDEEKRISSEFKSFTATSPSNDVEKNATFYHDLKLKSVYKERESFKFTSLQNLADEINFLVLFDKEKADSLFQKYSKYLRKSIYTVEPTLDYETAITTDINELSTIKSETSTGKYIGVVSVKEGVLLSNGVYNLTWHVGVEKHKDDLGLTFYRNFTQIGSNAYVNGQWVLYPSSMRPALDAYARFYGSGIGEIETLGFLSDYGSVIRNTGGKKDYVWAPKTARIGGTFTTTVNGNEYKLEGASDFQW
;
A
#
# COMPACT_ATOMS: atom_id res chain seq x y z
N MET A 1 -65.41 -16.07 -11.63
CA MET A 1 -64.46 -15.68 -12.70
C MET A 1 -63.20 -15.12 -12.05
N LYS A 2 -62.02 -15.51 -12.57
CA LYS A 2 -60.71 -14.82 -12.46
C LYS A 2 -59.85 -14.99 -11.18
N ARG A 3 -58.84 -15.86 -11.40
CA ARG A 3 -57.38 -15.70 -11.18
C ARG A 3 -56.84 -15.60 -9.74
N LYS A 4 -56.26 -16.74 -9.35
CA LYS A 4 -55.19 -16.92 -8.35
C LYS A 4 -54.13 -15.82 -8.45
N SER A 5 -53.89 -15.08 -7.37
CA SER A 5 -52.69 -14.25 -7.25
C SER A 5 -51.52 -15.13 -6.78
N PHE A 6 -50.57 -15.38 -7.67
CA PHE A 6 -49.21 -15.74 -7.29
C PHE A 6 -48.61 -14.54 -6.55
N LYS A 7 -48.42 -14.64 -5.23
CA LYS A 7 -47.46 -13.80 -4.53
C LYS A 7 -46.18 -14.61 -4.42
N LEU A 8 -45.28 -14.29 -5.34
CA LEU A 8 -43.88 -14.70 -5.36
C LEU A 8 -43.28 -14.33 -4.01
N THR A 9 -42.88 -15.35 -3.26
CA THR A 9 -42.03 -15.25 -2.09
C THR A 9 -40.78 -14.46 -2.50
N ASN A 10 -40.61 -13.26 -1.94
CA ASN A 10 -39.34 -12.54 -2.02
C ASN A 10 -38.32 -13.38 -1.24
N LEU A 11 -37.65 -14.27 -1.96
CA LEU A 11 -36.46 -14.97 -1.52
C LEU A 11 -35.40 -13.89 -1.31
N ILE A 12 -35.20 -13.54 -0.04
CA ILE A 12 -34.08 -12.73 0.43
C ILE A 12 -32.82 -13.48 0.02
N LEU A 13 -32.22 -13.05 -1.09
CA LEU A 13 -30.87 -13.44 -1.49
C LEU A 13 -29.90 -12.59 -0.66
N ALA A 14 -29.91 -12.81 0.67
CA ALA A 14 -28.77 -12.52 1.51
C ALA A 14 -27.70 -13.54 1.11
N VAL A 15 -26.98 -13.22 0.02
CA VAL A 15 -25.79 -13.98 -0.37
C VAL A 15 -24.82 -13.81 0.77
N SER A 16 -24.65 -14.89 1.52
CA SER A 16 -23.76 -15.10 2.64
C SER A 16 -22.30 -14.99 2.20
N ILE A 17 -21.83 -13.79 1.86
CA ILE A 17 -20.43 -13.52 1.53
C ILE A 17 -19.52 -13.83 2.73
N GLY A 18 -20.05 -13.77 3.96
CA GLY A 18 -19.28 -14.05 5.19
C GLY A 18 -18.98 -15.53 5.46
N ALA A 19 -19.74 -16.49 4.92
CA ALA A 19 -19.59 -17.89 5.31
C ALA A 19 -18.58 -18.68 4.46
N THR A 20 -18.35 -18.27 3.21
CA THR A 20 -17.39 -18.94 2.32
C THR A 20 -15.94 -18.48 2.53
N MET A 21 -15.71 -17.34 3.20
CA MET A 21 -14.36 -16.81 3.45
C MET A 21 -13.61 -17.50 4.60
N LEU A 22 -14.32 -18.20 5.50
CA LEU A 22 -13.71 -18.90 6.63
C LEU A 22 -13.17 -20.30 6.26
N SER A 23 -13.60 -20.91 5.15
CA SER A 23 -13.22 -22.30 4.82
C SER A 23 -11.93 -22.44 4.00
N CYS A 24 -11.26 -21.35 3.61
CA CYS A 24 -9.98 -21.42 2.90
C CYS A 24 -8.76 -21.23 3.83
N THR A 25 -8.96 -21.22 5.15
CA THR A 25 -7.91 -20.80 6.11
C THR A 25 -7.14 -21.93 6.78
N ASN A 26 -7.37 -23.21 6.46
CA ASN A 26 -6.78 -24.28 7.28
C ASN A 26 -6.09 -25.48 6.59
N ASP A 27 -5.93 -25.54 5.27
CA ASP A 27 -5.24 -26.68 4.66
C ASP A 27 -3.97 -26.28 3.88
N SER A 28 -2.85 -26.84 4.35
CA SER A 28 -1.49 -26.89 3.77
C SER A 28 -0.54 -25.70 4.00
N ILE A 29 -0.04 -25.59 5.25
CA ILE A 29 1.25 -24.95 5.59
C ILE A 29 2.44 -25.94 5.43
N GLU A 30 2.20 -27.16 4.95
CA GLU A 30 3.27 -28.15 4.74
C GLU A 30 3.64 -28.25 3.25
N ASN A 31 4.90 -27.93 2.94
CA ASN A 31 5.61 -28.04 1.65
C ASN A 31 5.88 -26.75 0.84
N SER A 32 6.29 -25.66 1.51
CA SER A 32 6.80 -24.43 0.84
C SER A 32 8.29 -24.46 0.45
N ASN A 33 9.01 -25.56 0.67
CA ASN A 33 10.48 -25.58 0.54
C ASN A 33 11.03 -25.79 -0.88
N GLU A 34 10.21 -26.11 -1.89
CA GLU A 34 10.72 -26.55 -3.19
C GLU A 34 10.97 -25.43 -4.23
N VAL A 35 10.45 -24.21 -4.05
CA VAL A 35 10.50 -23.19 -5.12
C VAL A 35 11.69 -22.21 -4.99
N LYS A 36 12.31 -22.08 -3.80
CA LYS A 36 13.28 -21.00 -3.54
C LYS A 36 14.73 -21.27 -3.95
N ALA A 37 15.12 -22.52 -4.26
CA ALA A 37 16.53 -22.88 -4.33
C ALA A 37 17.28 -22.37 -5.59
N THR A 38 16.61 -21.79 -6.60
CA THR A 38 17.24 -21.48 -7.89
C THR A 38 16.86 -20.16 -8.55
N GLU A 39 15.90 -19.39 -8.03
CA GLU A 39 15.47 -18.13 -8.64
C GLU A 39 16.28 -16.93 -8.13
N LYS A 40 16.77 -16.07 -9.03
CA LYS A 40 17.42 -14.82 -8.64
C LYS A 40 16.37 -13.88 -8.04
N VAL A 41 16.70 -13.24 -6.91
CA VAL A 41 15.81 -12.27 -6.23
C VAL A 41 15.27 -11.22 -7.21
N SER A 42 16.11 -10.71 -8.12
CA SER A 42 15.71 -9.74 -9.15
C SER A 42 14.60 -10.25 -10.07
N ASP A 43 14.61 -11.54 -10.42
CA ASP A 43 13.62 -12.14 -11.31
C ASP A 43 12.29 -12.31 -10.58
N LEU A 44 12.35 -12.72 -9.30
CA LEU A 44 11.19 -12.80 -8.43
C LEU A 44 10.57 -11.41 -8.19
N THR A 45 11.39 -10.40 -7.87
CA THR A 45 10.99 -8.98 -7.73
C THR A 45 10.25 -8.50 -8.98
N ASN A 46 10.80 -8.78 -10.17
CA ASN A 46 10.19 -8.39 -11.43
C ASN A 46 8.86 -9.10 -11.69
N ARG A 47 8.76 -10.40 -11.41
CA ARG A 47 7.52 -11.18 -11.57
C ARG A 47 6.42 -10.71 -10.62
N ILE A 48 6.76 -10.50 -9.35
CA ILE A 48 5.81 -9.97 -8.35
C ILE A 48 5.41 -8.54 -8.72
N GLY A 49 6.36 -7.70 -9.10
CA GLY A 49 6.10 -6.33 -9.55
C GLY A 49 5.13 -6.28 -10.74
N LYS A 50 5.35 -7.13 -11.74
CA LYS A 50 4.45 -7.25 -12.89
C LYS A 50 3.07 -7.76 -12.49
N PHE A 51 3.00 -8.81 -11.67
CA PHE A 51 1.74 -9.34 -11.15
C PHE A 51 0.91 -8.24 -10.45
N ARG A 52 1.56 -7.49 -9.54
CA ARG A 52 0.92 -6.39 -8.80
C ARG A 52 0.44 -5.28 -9.73
N GLN A 53 1.22 -4.93 -10.75
CA GLN A 53 0.83 -3.93 -11.75
C GLN A 53 -0.41 -4.38 -12.54
N ASP A 54 -0.46 -5.64 -12.95
CA ASP A 54 -1.59 -6.19 -13.71
C ASP A 54 -2.85 -6.29 -12.84
N GLU A 55 -2.72 -6.71 -11.58
CA GLU A 55 -3.82 -6.71 -10.61
C GLU A 55 -4.31 -5.29 -10.29
N GLU A 56 -3.43 -4.30 -10.15
CA GLU A 56 -3.85 -2.91 -9.90
C GLU A 56 -4.65 -2.34 -11.08
N LYS A 57 -4.26 -2.65 -12.33
CA LYS A 57 -5.03 -2.28 -13.53
C LYS A 57 -6.41 -2.93 -13.52
N ARG A 58 -6.48 -4.23 -13.19
CA ARG A 58 -7.75 -4.97 -13.09
C ARG A 58 -8.66 -4.36 -12.04
N ILE A 59 -8.16 -4.19 -10.80
CA ILE A 59 -8.91 -3.62 -9.67
C ILE A 59 -9.39 -2.22 -10.00
N SER A 60 -8.52 -1.37 -10.57
CA SER A 60 -8.88 -0.01 -10.97
C SER A 60 -10.05 0.01 -11.97
N SER A 61 -10.06 -0.93 -12.93
CA SER A 61 -11.14 -1.05 -13.92
C SER A 61 -12.46 -1.51 -13.28
N GLU A 62 -12.40 -2.55 -12.44
CA GLU A 62 -13.57 -3.09 -11.74
C GLU A 62 -14.15 -2.07 -10.75
N PHE A 63 -13.30 -1.37 -10.02
CA PHE A 63 -13.68 -0.32 -9.08
C PHE A 63 -14.40 0.84 -9.78
N LYS A 64 -13.84 1.35 -10.87
CA LYS A 64 -14.49 2.40 -11.68
C LYS A 64 -15.85 1.95 -12.20
N SER A 65 -15.94 0.72 -12.70
CA SER A 65 -17.19 0.13 -13.20
C SER A 65 -18.26 0.00 -12.09
N PHE A 66 -17.86 -0.40 -10.89
CA PHE A 66 -18.75 -0.47 -9.72
C PHE A 66 -19.30 0.91 -9.35
N THR A 67 -18.44 1.93 -9.27
CA THR A 67 -18.86 3.30 -8.92
C THR A 67 -19.80 3.93 -9.96
N ALA A 68 -19.66 3.58 -11.25
CA ALA A 68 -20.52 4.08 -12.31
C ALA A 68 -21.94 3.46 -12.29
N THR A 69 -22.06 2.21 -11.84
CA THR A 69 -23.33 1.46 -11.86
C THR A 69 -24.10 1.53 -10.54
N SER A 70 -23.41 1.78 -9.42
CA SER A 70 -24.01 2.03 -8.11
C SER A 70 -23.56 3.40 -7.59
N PRO A 71 -24.26 4.50 -7.93
CA PRO A 71 -24.02 5.80 -7.32
C PRO A 71 -24.51 5.83 -5.85
N SER A 72 -24.55 4.69 -5.15
CA SER A 72 -24.93 4.65 -3.74
C SER A 72 -24.01 5.58 -2.97
N ASN A 73 -24.61 6.50 -2.19
CA ASN A 73 -23.95 7.49 -1.36
C ASN A 73 -23.17 6.89 -0.16
N ASP A 74 -22.69 5.65 -0.31
CA ASP A 74 -22.21 4.80 0.76
C ASP A 74 -20.69 4.61 0.63
N VAL A 75 -19.95 5.41 1.41
CA VAL A 75 -18.47 5.42 1.43
C VAL A 75 -17.99 4.05 1.87
N GLU A 76 -18.69 3.50 2.86
CA GLU A 76 -18.41 2.21 3.44
C GLU A 76 -18.55 1.12 2.38
N LYS A 77 -19.64 1.09 1.60
CA LYS A 77 -19.80 0.09 0.54
C LYS A 77 -18.70 0.17 -0.53
N ASN A 78 -18.32 1.37 -0.97
CA ASN A 78 -17.25 1.55 -1.97
C ASN A 78 -15.88 1.15 -1.41
N ALA A 79 -15.55 1.61 -0.20
CA ALA A 79 -14.29 1.26 0.47
C ALA A 79 -14.21 -0.24 0.75
N THR A 80 -15.31 -0.85 1.19
CA THR A 80 -15.45 -2.29 1.37
C THR A 80 -15.21 -3.04 0.07
N PHE A 81 -15.81 -2.61 -1.04
CA PHE A 81 -15.58 -3.24 -2.34
C PHE A 81 -14.11 -3.12 -2.80
N TYR A 82 -13.49 -1.94 -2.65
CA TYR A 82 -12.07 -1.76 -2.95
C TYR A 82 -11.17 -2.64 -2.09
N HIS A 83 -11.40 -2.66 -0.78
CA HIS A 83 -10.62 -3.47 0.16
C HIS A 83 -10.79 -4.97 -0.11
N ASP A 84 -11.99 -5.44 -0.48
CA ASP A 84 -12.25 -6.84 -0.85
C ASP A 84 -11.44 -7.24 -2.09
N LEU A 85 -11.47 -6.40 -3.13
CA LEU A 85 -10.67 -6.63 -4.34
C LEU A 85 -9.17 -6.68 -4.04
N LYS A 86 -8.68 -5.80 -3.16
CA LYS A 86 -7.27 -5.77 -2.75
C LYS A 86 -6.88 -6.97 -1.90
N LEU A 87 -7.72 -7.40 -0.94
CA LEU A 87 -7.48 -8.64 -0.18
C LEU A 87 -7.44 -9.87 -1.07
N LYS A 88 -8.37 -9.99 -2.02
CA LYS A 88 -8.37 -11.09 -3.01
C LYS A 88 -7.09 -11.10 -3.83
N SER A 89 -6.59 -9.94 -4.24
CA SER A 89 -5.31 -9.81 -4.95
C SER A 89 -4.12 -10.26 -4.09
N VAL A 90 -4.09 -9.87 -2.80
CA VAL A 90 -3.06 -10.33 -1.85
C VAL A 90 -3.07 -11.85 -1.71
N TYR A 91 -4.24 -12.48 -1.57
CA TYR A 91 -4.32 -13.94 -1.46
C TYR A 91 -3.97 -14.66 -2.76
N LYS A 92 -4.34 -14.10 -3.91
CA LYS A 92 -3.94 -14.62 -5.23
C LYS A 92 -2.42 -14.53 -5.44
N GLU A 93 -1.78 -13.48 -4.95
CA GLU A 93 -0.30 -13.35 -4.97
C GLU A 93 0.34 -14.49 -4.16
N ARG A 94 -0.13 -14.71 -2.92
CA ARG A 94 0.35 -15.80 -2.06
C ARG A 94 0.20 -17.18 -2.71
N GLU A 95 -0.94 -17.43 -3.33
CA GLU A 95 -1.20 -18.68 -4.04
C GLU A 95 -0.28 -18.84 -5.26
N SER A 96 -0.01 -17.76 -5.98
CA SER A 96 0.82 -17.79 -7.20
C SER A 96 2.30 -18.00 -6.89
N PHE A 97 2.81 -17.38 -5.83
CA PHE A 97 4.24 -17.40 -5.48
C PHE A 97 4.57 -18.38 -4.35
N LYS A 98 3.56 -18.98 -3.69
CA LYS A 98 3.70 -20.01 -2.65
C LYS A 98 4.43 -19.55 -1.37
N PHE A 99 4.35 -18.26 -1.06
CA PHE A 99 4.77 -17.72 0.23
C PHE A 99 3.95 -16.47 0.59
N THR A 100 4.04 -16.04 1.85
CA THR A 100 3.47 -14.75 2.28
C THR A 100 4.61 -13.77 2.49
N SER A 101 4.68 -12.74 1.64
CA SER A 101 5.69 -11.70 1.80
C SER A 101 5.37 -10.74 2.95
N LEU A 102 6.37 -10.04 3.48
CA LEU A 102 6.15 -8.98 4.47
C LEU A 102 5.26 -7.85 3.92
N GLN A 103 5.39 -7.54 2.62
CA GLN A 103 4.51 -6.59 1.95
C GLN A 103 3.07 -7.14 1.86
N ASN A 104 2.88 -8.42 1.54
CA ASN A 104 1.54 -9.03 1.55
C ASN A 104 0.90 -8.99 2.94
N LEU A 105 1.69 -9.11 3.99
CA LEU A 105 1.20 -9.00 5.36
C LEU A 105 0.77 -7.57 5.68
N ALA A 106 1.58 -6.57 5.34
CA ALA A 106 1.22 -5.16 5.52
C ALA A 106 -0.05 -4.80 4.73
N ASP A 107 -0.12 -5.23 3.46
CA ASP A 107 -1.29 -5.06 2.60
C ASP A 107 -2.53 -5.75 3.21
N GLU A 108 -2.41 -7.00 3.68
CA GLU A 108 -3.50 -7.72 4.35
C GLU A 108 -4.01 -6.94 5.57
N ILE A 109 -3.13 -6.46 6.45
CA ILE A 109 -3.51 -5.70 7.64
C ILE A 109 -4.29 -4.42 7.24
N ASN A 110 -3.77 -3.68 6.26
CA ASN A 110 -4.41 -2.46 5.77
C ASN A 110 -5.80 -2.71 5.20
N PHE A 111 -5.99 -3.81 4.48
CA PHE A 111 -7.26 -4.09 3.84
C PHE A 111 -8.24 -4.84 4.75
N LEU A 112 -7.75 -5.62 5.72
CA LEU A 112 -8.57 -6.31 6.74
C LEU A 112 -9.24 -5.34 7.72
N VAL A 113 -8.71 -4.14 7.93
CA VAL A 113 -9.19 -3.20 8.95
C VAL A 113 -10.70 -2.86 8.86
N LEU A 114 -11.31 -3.02 7.67
CA LEU A 114 -12.74 -2.85 7.45
C LEU A 114 -13.58 -4.12 7.70
N PHE A 115 -12.98 -5.30 7.61
CA PHE A 115 -13.68 -6.58 7.69
C PHE A 115 -13.48 -7.29 9.04
N ASP A 116 -12.27 -7.22 9.57
CA ASP A 116 -11.84 -7.91 10.78
C ASP A 116 -10.69 -7.13 11.43
N LYS A 117 -11.06 -6.11 12.20
CA LYS A 117 -10.12 -5.24 12.90
C LYS A 117 -9.31 -6.02 13.95
N GLU A 118 -9.93 -6.98 14.64
CA GLU A 118 -9.25 -7.77 15.66
C GLU A 118 -8.13 -8.62 15.06
N LYS A 119 -8.39 -9.27 13.92
CA LYS A 119 -7.35 -9.98 13.17
C LYS A 119 -6.27 -9.03 12.66
N ALA A 120 -6.65 -7.87 12.11
CA ALA A 120 -5.69 -6.87 11.63
C ALA A 120 -4.74 -6.39 12.76
N ASP A 121 -5.30 -6.06 13.92
CA ASP A 121 -4.53 -5.63 15.09
C ASP A 121 -3.65 -6.78 15.63
N SER A 122 -4.16 -8.01 15.69
CA SER A 122 -3.40 -9.20 16.09
C SER A 122 -2.20 -9.49 15.17
N LEU A 123 -2.41 -9.42 13.85
CA LEU A 123 -1.35 -9.54 12.85
C LEU A 123 -0.30 -8.44 13.00
N PHE A 124 -0.73 -7.17 13.17
CA PHE A 124 0.21 -6.07 13.38
C PHE A 124 1.05 -6.28 14.64
N GLN A 125 0.44 -6.64 15.78
CA GLN A 125 1.16 -6.87 17.03
C GLN A 125 2.19 -7.98 16.89
N LYS A 126 1.80 -9.11 16.28
CA LYS A 126 2.68 -10.26 16.04
C LYS A 126 3.94 -9.89 15.26
N TYR A 127 3.83 -9.00 14.27
CA TYR A 127 4.93 -8.63 13.38
C TYR A 127 5.42 -7.17 13.56
N SER A 128 5.08 -6.55 14.69
CA SER A 128 5.37 -5.13 15.01
C SER A 128 6.85 -4.76 14.95
N LYS A 129 7.76 -5.73 15.06
CA LYS A 129 9.20 -5.52 14.86
C LYS A 129 9.58 -5.19 13.40
N TYR A 130 8.79 -5.66 12.45
CA TYR A 130 9.04 -5.56 11.00
C TYR A 130 8.02 -4.67 10.28
N LEU A 131 7.04 -4.15 11.03
CA LEU A 131 5.97 -3.31 10.53
C LEU A 131 5.97 -2.02 11.33
N ARG A 132 5.72 -0.91 10.66
CA ARG A 132 5.41 0.37 11.29
C ARG A 132 3.98 0.76 10.95
N LYS A 133 3.32 1.42 11.88
CA LYS A 133 1.98 1.99 11.69
C LYS A 133 2.13 3.50 11.69
N SER A 134 1.85 4.13 10.55
CA SER A 134 1.55 5.56 10.54
C SER A 134 0.12 5.77 11.03
N ILE A 135 -0.32 7.02 11.09
CA ILE A 135 -1.71 7.35 11.41
C ILE A 135 -2.74 6.79 10.41
N TYR A 136 -2.32 6.24 9.26
CA TYR A 136 -3.23 5.78 8.20
C TYR A 136 -2.96 4.39 7.65
N THR A 137 -1.71 3.93 7.70
CA THR A 137 -1.31 2.70 7.02
C THR A 137 -0.26 1.97 7.82
N VAL A 138 -0.27 0.66 7.65
CA VAL A 138 0.78 -0.24 8.07
C VAL A 138 1.71 -0.44 6.88
N GLU A 139 3.01 -0.23 7.10
CA GLU A 139 4.04 -0.41 6.10
C GLU A 139 5.13 -1.32 6.63
N PRO A 140 5.80 -2.11 5.76
CA PRO A 140 7.03 -2.76 6.12
C PRO A 140 8.09 -1.75 6.58
N THR A 141 8.88 -2.14 7.57
CA THR A 141 10.12 -1.42 7.91
C THR A 141 11.26 -1.77 6.97
N LEU A 142 11.06 -2.77 6.08
CA LEU A 142 11.95 -3.23 5.00
C LEU A 142 11.59 -2.55 3.66
N ASP A 143 12.45 -2.63 2.65
CA ASP A 143 12.23 -1.99 1.35
C ASP A 143 11.11 -2.71 0.68
N TYR A 144 10.53 -2.05 -0.31
CA TYR A 144 9.70 -2.73 -1.25
C TYR A 144 10.30 -4.05 -1.78
N GLU A 145 11.55 -4.08 -2.30
CA GLU A 145 12.11 -5.31 -2.88
C GLU A 145 12.30 -6.44 -1.85
N THR A 146 12.94 -6.17 -0.71
CA THR A 146 13.06 -7.17 0.37
C THR A 146 11.68 -7.53 0.94
N ALA A 147 10.79 -6.58 1.14
CA ALA A 147 9.47 -6.82 1.73
C ALA A 147 8.57 -7.66 0.82
N ILE A 148 8.66 -7.52 -0.50
CA ILE A 148 7.88 -8.36 -1.44
C ILE A 148 8.49 -9.74 -1.65
N THR A 149 9.80 -9.91 -1.46
CA THR A 149 10.49 -11.20 -1.71
C THR A 149 10.75 -12.02 -0.45
N THR A 150 10.68 -11.43 0.74
CA THR A 150 10.96 -12.12 2.01
C THR A 150 9.69 -12.75 2.57
N ASP A 151 9.75 -14.05 2.81
CA ASP A 151 8.68 -14.79 3.49
C ASP A 151 8.63 -14.45 4.98
N ILE A 152 7.42 -14.24 5.51
CA ILE A 152 7.18 -13.98 6.92
C ILE A 152 7.75 -15.08 7.85
N ASN A 153 7.83 -16.32 7.38
CA ASN A 153 8.39 -17.45 8.15
C ASN A 153 9.93 -17.40 8.24
N GLU A 154 10.57 -16.59 7.38
CA GLU A 154 12.02 -16.41 7.29
C GLU A 154 12.47 -15.08 7.91
N LEU A 155 11.58 -14.32 8.53
CA LEU A 155 11.93 -13.02 9.16
C LEU A 155 13.01 -13.15 10.25
N SER A 156 13.09 -14.30 10.92
CA SER A 156 14.13 -14.62 11.90
C SER A 156 15.47 -15.00 11.28
N THR A 157 15.47 -15.47 10.02
CA THR A 157 16.67 -15.91 9.30
C THR A 157 17.30 -14.80 8.48
N ILE A 158 16.70 -13.61 8.44
CA ILE A 158 17.30 -12.39 7.88
C ILE A 158 18.58 -12.05 8.68
N LYS A 159 19.68 -12.72 8.31
CA LYS A 159 21.06 -12.27 8.52
C LYS A 159 21.49 -11.56 7.24
N SER A 160 22.17 -10.43 7.42
CA SER A 160 22.45 -9.40 6.41
C SER A 160 23.48 -9.83 5.36
N GLU A 161 23.37 -10.98 4.70
CA GLU A 161 24.40 -11.42 3.76
C GLU A 161 23.73 -12.10 2.56
N THR A 162 24.22 -11.78 1.35
CA THR A 162 23.80 -12.31 0.04
C THR A 162 22.49 -11.79 -0.56
N SER A 163 22.35 -10.48 -0.70
CA SER A 163 21.78 -9.90 -1.93
C SER A 163 22.29 -8.48 -2.16
N THR A 164 22.50 -8.20 -3.44
CA THR A 164 23.01 -7.00 -4.06
C THR A 164 21.95 -5.91 -4.02
N GLY A 165 22.18 -4.77 -3.36
CA GLY A 165 21.20 -3.68 -3.27
C GLY A 165 20.07 -3.89 -2.27
N LYS A 166 20.24 -4.80 -1.30
CA LYS A 166 19.25 -5.12 -0.25
C LYS A 166 18.93 -3.89 0.58
N TYR A 167 17.67 -3.47 0.68
CA TYR A 167 17.36 -2.48 1.71
C TYR A 167 17.33 -3.05 3.11
N ILE A 168 17.76 -2.18 4.02
CA ILE A 168 17.98 -2.43 5.42
C ILE A 168 16.85 -1.80 6.25
N GLY A 169 16.43 -0.58 5.92
CA GLY A 169 15.48 0.18 6.73
C GLY A 169 15.22 1.59 6.22
N VAL A 170 14.17 2.25 6.74
CA VAL A 170 14.09 3.71 6.73
C VAL A 170 14.91 4.26 7.89
N VAL A 171 15.83 5.19 7.61
CA VAL A 171 16.67 5.84 8.65
C VAL A 171 16.13 7.19 9.11
N SER A 172 15.34 7.85 8.27
CA SER A 172 14.67 9.12 8.62
C SER A 172 13.39 9.27 7.79
N VAL A 173 12.30 9.72 8.41
CA VAL A 173 11.04 10.04 7.72
C VAL A 173 10.40 11.27 8.33
N LYS A 174 9.80 12.09 7.47
CA LYS A 174 8.90 13.18 7.78
C LYS A 174 7.57 12.87 7.10
N GLU A 175 6.47 13.07 7.81
CA GLU A 175 5.15 12.70 7.32
C GLU A 175 4.06 13.60 7.89
N GLY A 176 2.90 13.62 7.24
CA GLY A 176 1.74 14.37 7.69
C GLY A 176 0.55 14.31 6.75
N VAL A 177 -0.50 15.05 7.10
CA VAL A 177 -1.66 15.29 6.22
C VAL A 177 -1.36 16.49 5.34
N LEU A 178 -1.61 16.35 4.04
CA LEU A 178 -1.50 17.44 3.08
C LEU A 178 -2.83 18.21 2.94
N LEU A 179 -3.91 17.49 2.63
CA LEU A 179 -5.23 18.05 2.37
C LEU A 179 -6.29 17.13 2.99
N SER A 180 -7.37 17.71 3.51
CA SER A 180 -8.53 16.93 3.95
C SER A 180 -9.81 17.76 3.86
N ASN A 181 -10.93 17.09 3.58
CA ASN A 181 -12.28 17.67 3.69
C ASN A 181 -13.15 16.91 4.72
N GLY A 182 -12.53 16.10 5.58
CA GLY A 182 -13.22 15.29 6.59
C GLY A 182 -13.72 13.92 6.11
N VAL A 183 -13.97 13.73 4.80
CA VAL A 183 -14.36 12.43 4.22
C VAL A 183 -13.21 11.80 3.45
N TYR A 184 -12.37 12.64 2.85
CA TYR A 184 -11.23 12.27 2.02
C TYR A 184 -10.00 13.03 2.49
N ASN A 185 -8.83 12.39 2.50
CA ASN A 185 -7.56 13.04 2.80
C ASN A 185 -6.41 12.55 1.94
N LEU A 186 -5.40 13.43 1.81
CA LEU A 186 -4.11 13.12 1.24
C LEU A 186 -3.05 13.28 2.32
N THR A 187 -2.07 12.39 2.26
CA THR A 187 -0.99 12.27 3.23
C THR A 187 0.31 12.23 2.47
N TRP A 188 1.38 12.70 3.09
CA TRP A 188 2.68 12.78 2.45
C TRP A 188 3.75 12.18 3.35
N HIS A 189 4.77 11.60 2.72
CA HIS A 189 5.93 11.07 3.41
C HIS A 189 7.18 11.44 2.60
N VAL A 190 8.23 11.84 3.29
CA VAL A 190 9.54 12.17 2.73
C VAL A 190 10.59 11.56 3.62
N GLY A 191 11.50 10.77 3.09
CA GLY A 191 12.47 10.09 3.93
C GLY A 191 13.66 9.51 3.19
N VAL A 192 14.47 8.78 3.94
CA VAL A 192 15.69 8.15 3.46
C VAL A 192 15.70 6.69 3.84
N GLU A 193 15.91 5.87 2.83
CA GLU A 193 16.09 4.44 2.87
C GLU A 193 17.58 4.11 2.97
N LYS A 194 17.93 3.09 3.73
CA LYS A 194 19.28 2.55 3.86
C LYS A 194 19.34 1.20 3.15
N HIS A 195 20.41 0.97 2.41
CA HIS A 195 20.64 -0.18 1.55
C HIS A 195 22.05 -0.75 1.76
N LYS A 196 22.28 -2.00 1.32
CA LYS A 196 23.59 -2.65 1.29
C LYS A 196 23.89 -3.16 -0.12
N ASP A 197 25.08 -2.90 -0.64
CA ASP A 197 25.53 -3.48 -1.90
C ASP A 197 26.15 -4.88 -1.71
N ASP A 198 26.59 -5.46 -2.82
CA ASP A 198 27.17 -6.81 -2.97
C ASP A 198 28.44 -6.99 -2.15
N LEU A 199 29.17 -5.90 -1.94
CA LEU A 199 30.42 -5.84 -1.19
C LEU A 199 30.17 -5.57 0.30
N GLY A 200 28.90 -5.45 0.68
CA GLY A 200 28.49 -5.14 2.04
C GLY A 200 28.59 -3.66 2.40
N LEU A 201 28.86 -2.78 1.43
CA LEU A 201 28.92 -1.34 1.65
C LEU A 201 27.51 -0.78 1.79
N THR A 202 27.33 0.11 2.76
CA THR A 202 26.06 0.76 3.01
C THR A 202 25.90 1.95 2.07
N PHE A 203 24.72 2.06 1.45
CA PHE A 203 24.32 3.23 0.67
C PHE A 203 22.89 3.66 1.02
N TYR A 204 22.45 4.82 0.54
CA TYR A 204 21.17 5.43 0.91
C TYR A 204 20.37 5.85 -0.34
N ARG A 205 19.06 5.88 -0.23
CA ARG A 205 18.16 6.41 -1.26
C ARG A 205 17.11 7.31 -0.63
N ASN A 206 16.84 8.45 -1.24
CA ASN A 206 15.77 9.34 -0.84
C ASN A 206 14.44 8.81 -1.40
N PHE A 207 13.35 9.06 -0.68
CA PHE A 207 12.01 8.78 -1.19
C PHE A 207 11.03 9.91 -0.86
N THR A 208 10.03 10.03 -1.72
CA THR A 208 8.83 10.86 -1.55
C THR A 208 7.61 10.01 -1.82
N GLN A 209 6.55 10.14 -1.03
CA GLN A 209 5.33 9.34 -1.17
C GLN A 209 4.10 10.18 -0.88
N ILE A 210 3.01 9.87 -1.59
CA ILE A 210 1.67 10.38 -1.30
C ILE A 210 0.75 9.18 -1.03
N GLY A 211 -0.05 9.28 0.02
CA GLY A 211 -1.10 8.32 0.36
C GLY A 211 -2.48 8.99 0.34
N SER A 212 -3.50 8.25 -0.07
CA SER A 212 -4.88 8.69 -0.23
C SER A 212 -5.80 7.83 0.61
N ASN A 213 -6.68 8.46 1.41
CA ASN A 213 -7.53 7.75 2.37
C ASN A 213 -8.96 8.30 2.40
N ALA A 214 -9.92 7.42 2.67
CA ALA A 214 -11.31 7.78 2.96
C ALA A 214 -11.63 7.54 4.44
N TYR A 215 -12.53 8.34 5.01
CA TYR A 215 -13.00 8.18 6.39
C TYR A 215 -14.25 7.30 6.41
N VAL A 216 -14.12 6.11 7.00
CA VAL A 216 -15.15 5.07 7.05
C VAL A 216 -15.24 4.54 8.48
N ASN A 217 -16.45 4.48 9.04
CA ASN A 217 -16.70 3.90 10.37
C ASN A 217 -15.76 4.41 11.49
N GLY A 218 -15.47 5.71 11.48
CA GLY A 218 -14.63 6.33 12.51
C GLY A 218 -13.12 6.18 12.31
N GLN A 219 -12.67 5.65 11.17
CA GLN A 219 -11.26 5.45 10.86
C GLN A 219 -10.92 5.84 9.42
N TRP A 220 -9.67 6.23 9.21
CA TRP A 220 -9.13 6.48 7.87
C TRP A 220 -8.60 5.18 7.28
N VAL A 221 -8.96 4.89 6.04
CA VAL A 221 -8.55 3.68 5.32
C VAL A 221 -8.06 4.01 3.92
N LEU A 222 -7.12 3.21 3.40
CA LEU A 222 -6.54 3.40 2.07
C LEU A 222 -7.63 3.41 0.99
N TYR A 223 -7.59 4.40 0.12
CA TYR A 223 -8.58 4.57 -0.93
C TYR A 223 -7.91 5.10 -2.21
N PRO A 224 -8.22 4.57 -3.41
CA PRO A 224 -7.50 4.95 -4.61
C PRO A 224 -7.87 6.35 -5.09
N SER A 225 -6.89 7.12 -5.56
CA SER A 225 -7.06 8.45 -6.15
C SER A 225 -6.15 8.60 -7.37
N SER A 226 -6.58 9.42 -8.33
CA SER A 226 -5.65 10.05 -9.26
C SER A 226 -4.88 11.11 -8.48
N MET A 227 -3.55 10.97 -8.42
CA MET A 227 -2.68 11.92 -7.76
C MET A 227 -1.86 12.62 -8.82
N ARG A 228 -2.02 13.94 -8.91
CA ARG A 228 -1.29 14.79 -9.84
C ARG A 228 -0.57 15.87 -9.05
N PRO A 229 0.60 15.56 -8.48
CA PRO A 229 1.41 16.57 -7.81
C PRO A 229 1.69 17.74 -8.75
N ALA A 230 1.80 18.94 -8.20
CA ALA A 230 2.20 20.12 -8.97
C ALA A 230 3.61 19.90 -9.54
N LEU A 231 3.91 20.51 -10.69
CA LEU A 231 5.23 20.36 -11.34
C LEU A 231 6.38 20.88 -10.47
N ASP A 232 6.10 21.80 -9.56
CA ASP A 232 7.02 22.34 -8.56
C ASP A 232 6.92 21.63 -7.20
N ALA A 233 6.25 20.48 -7.11
CA ALA A 233 6.22 19.67 -5.89
C ALA A 233 7.53 18.90 -5.72
N TYR A 234 8.21 19.12 -4.60
CA TYR A 234 9.50 18.51 -4.30
C TYR A 234 9.76 18.33 -2.81
N ALA A 235 10.70 17.46 -2.50
CA ALA A 235 11.39 17.41 -1.22
C ALA A 235 12.87 17.72 -1.41
N ARG A 236 13.45 18.52 -0.52
CA ARG A 236 14.88 18.77 -0.42
C ARG A 236 15.48 18.01 0.75
N PHE A 237 16.60 17.39 0.44
CA PHE A 237 17.40 16.65 1.40
C PHE A 237 18.79 17.28 1.46
N TYR A 238 19.33 17.40 2.66
CA TYR A 238 20.63 18.03 2.90
C TYR A 238 21.63 16.96 3.29
N GLY A 239 22.78 16.98 2.63
CA GLY A 239 23.86 16.03 2.86
C GLY A 239 24.66 16.39 4.09
N SER A 240 25.63 15.54 4.43
CA SER A 240 26.63 15.82 5.47
C SER A 240 27.73 16.78 5.00
N GLY A 241 27.87 16.99 3.68
CA GLY A 241 28.78 17.99 3.10
C GLY A 241 28.21 19.41 3.12
N ILE A 242 29.11 20.41 3.11
CA ILE A 242 28.72 21.84 3.09
C ILE A 242 28.02 22.15 1.76
N GLY A 243 26.77 22.59 1.82
CA GLY A 243 26.00 23.06 0.66
C GLY A 243 25.43 21.97 -0.25
N GLU A 244 25.56 20.70 0.13
CA GLU A 244 24.98 19.60 -0.62
C GLU A 244 23.45 19.55 -0.42
N ILE A 245 22.72 19.77 -1.51
CA ILE A 245 21.26 19.69 -1.55
C ILE A 245 20.86 18.75 -2.68
N GLU A 246 20.01 17.78 -2.36
CA GLU A 246 19.34 16.93 -3.33
C GLU A 246 17.84 17.26 -3.36
N THR A 247 17.23 17.21 -4.53
CA THR A 247 15.79 17.43 -4.71
C THR A 247 15.15 16.21 -5.38
N LEU A 248 14.06 15.70 -4.79
CA LEU A 248 13.27 14.62 -5.35
C LEU A 248 11.82 15.08 -5.51
N GLY A 249 11.24 14.84 -6.69
CA GLY A 249 9.83 15.16 -6.97
C GLY A 249 8.88 14.03 -6.61
N PHE A 250 7.59 14.34 -6.55
CA PHE A 250 6.53 13.35 -6.34
C PHE A 250 6.01 12.82 -7.69
N LEU A 251 5.67 11.53 -7.76
CA LEU A 251 5.14 10.92 -8.98
C LEU A 251 3.65 11.21 -9.17
N SER A 252 3.25 11.37 -10.42
CA SER A 252 1.85 11.41 -10.83
C SER A 252 1.41 10.01 -11.26
N ASP A 253 0.44 9.43 -10.56
CA ASP A 253 -0.12 8.10 -10.90
C ASP A 253 -1.54 7.94 -10.33
N TYR A 254 -2.15 6.78 -10.53
CA TYR A 254 -3.41 6.37 -9.89
C TYR A 254 -3.15 5.24 -8.89
N GLY A 255 -3.62 5.41 -7.66
CA GLY A 255 -3.49 4.40 -6.61
C GLY A 255 -3.85 4.95 -5.25
N SER A 256 -3.76 4.12 -4.21
CA SER A 256 -3.93 4.54 -2.83
C SER A 256 -2.62 5.04 -2.20
N VAL A 257 -1.47 4.55 -2.69
CA VAL A 257 -0.13 5.01 -2.28
C VAL A 257 0.78 5.05 -3.51
N ILE A 258 1.50 6.15 -3.70
CA ILE A 258 2.44 6.34 -4.80
C ILE A 258 3.77 6.80 -4.20
N ARG A 259 4.86 6.07 -4.49
CA ARG A 259 6.20 6.36 -3.98
C ARG A 259 7.19 6.55 -5.13
N ASN A 260 7.97 7.63 -5.03
CA ASN A 260 9.19 7.83 -5.80
C ASN A 260 10.39 7.51 -4.91
N THR A 261 11.36 6.75 -5.42
CA THR A 261 12.62 6.47 -4.73
C THR A 261 13.77 6.78 -5.67
N GLY A 262 14.79 7.48 -5.18
CA GLY A 262 15.94 7.89 -5.98
C GLY A 262 17.09 8.44 -5.15
N GLY A 263 17.93 9.24 -5.80
CA GLY A 263 18.98 9.99 -5.13
C GLY A 263 20.37 9.38 -5.12
N LYS A 264 21.33 10.18 -4.65
CA LYS A 264 22.75 9.82 -4.59
C LYS A 264 23.00 8.83 -3.45
N LYS A 265 23.63 7.72 -3.83
CA LYS A 265 23.82 6.54 -2.98
C LYS A 265 24.73 6.76 -1.78
N ASP A 266 25.74 7.63 -1.87
CA ASP A 266 26.87 7.58 -0.94
C ASP A 266 26.71 8.46 0.31
N TYR A 267 25.59 9.17 0.47
CA TYR A 267 25.40 10.13 1.56
C TYR A 267 24.09 9.89 2.32
N VAL A 268 24.15 10.01 3.65
CA VAL A 268 22.94 10.10 4.47
C VAL A 268 22.37 11.50 4.29
N TRP A 269 21.35 11.61 3.47
CA TRP A 269 20.62 12.87 3.37
C TRP A 269 19.59 12.97 4.49
N ALA A 270 19.33 14.18 4.96
CA ALA A 270 18.26 14.44 5.91
C ALA A 270 17.16 15.27 5.22
N PRO A 271 15.88 14.86 5.27
CA PRO A 271 14.78 15.72 4.81
C PRO A 271 14.78 17.03 5.59
N LYS A 272 14.72 18.16 4.89
CA LYS A 272 14.75 19.50 5.52
C LYS A 272 13.59 20.39 5.13
N THR A 273 13.25 20.41 3.85
CA THR A 273 12.13 21.21 3.36
C THR A 273 11.39 20.44 2.30
N ALA A 274 10.09 20.65 2.19
CA ALA A 274 9.32 20.14 1.06
C ALA A 274 8.26 21.15 0.65
N ARG A 275 8.02 21.26 -0.65
CA ARG A 275 6.83 21.88 -1.21
C ARG A 275 5.99 20.77 -1.77
N ILE A 276 4.83 20.54 -1.19
CA ILE A 276 3.97 19.43 -1.57
C ILE A 276 2.63 20.03 -1.95
N GLY A 277 2.11 19.67 -3.10
CA GLY A 277 0.83 20.17 -3.58
C GLY A 277 0.44 19.54 -4.89
N GLY A 278 -0.75 19.87 -5.38
CA GLY A 278 -1.26 19.37 -6.65
C GLY A 278 -2.77 19.22 -6.65
N THR A 279 -3.25 18.43 -7.60
CA THR A 279 -4.65 18.06 -7.75
C THR A 279 -4.82 16.58 -7.51
N PHE A 280 -5.71 16.24 -6.59
CA PHE A 280 -5.99 14.87 -6.20
C PHE A 280 -7.47 14.59 -6.36
N THR A 281 -7.80 13.66 -7.26
CA THR A 281 -9.17 13.37 -7.63
C THR A 281 -9.49 11.91 -7.36
N THR A 282 -10.52 11.69 -6.56
CA THR A 282 -11.08 10.36 -6.34
C THR A 282 -12.59 10.38 -6.52
N THR A 283 -13.18 9.22 -6.74
CA THR A 283 -14.63 9.06 -6.68
C THR A 283 -14.96 8.36 -5.38
N VAL A 284 -15.60 9.08 -4.47
CA VAL A 284 -16.19 8.50 -3.26
C VAL A 284 -17.69 8.70 -3.43
N ASN A 285 -18.50 7.65 -3.26
CA ASN A 285 -19.97 7.77 -3.31
C ASN A 285 -20.54 8.19 -4.67
N GLY A 286 -19.88 7.85 -5.78
CA GLY A 286 -20.26 8.37 -7.10
C GLY A 286 -20.07 9.89 -7.27
N ASN A 287 -19.62 10.59 -6.21
CA ASN A 287 -19.26 11.99 -6.25
C ASN A 287 -17.75 12.11 -6.49
N GLU A 288 -17.38 12.97 -7.43
CA GLU A 288 -15.98 13.33 -7.61
C GLU A 288 -15.54 14.22 -6.46
N TYR A 289 -14.58 13.75 -5.68
CA TYR A 289 -13.90 14.56 -4.68
C TYR A 289 -12.58 15.01 -5.27
N LYS A 290 -12.40 16.33 -5.28
CA LYS A 290 -11.20 16.99 -5.74
C LYS A 290 -10.61 17.77 -4.58
N LEU A 291 -9.39 17.41 -4.18
CA LEU A 291 -8.59 18.18 -3.24
C LEU A 291 -7.48 18.87 -4.02
N GLU A 292 -7.38 20.18 -3.86
CA GLU A 292 -6.36 21.01 -4.49
C GLU A 292 -5.73 21.93 -3.46
N GLY A 293 -4.41 22.07 -3.54
CA GLY A 293 -3.67 22.94 -2.66
C GLY A 293 -2.20 22.59 -2.63
N ALA A 294 -1.43 23.44 -1.96
CA ALA A 294 -0.01 23.23 -1.72
C ALA A 294 0.34 23.67 -0.30
N SER A 295 1.42 23.11 0.23
CA SER A 295 1.96 23.45 1.54
C SER A 295 3.49 23.35 1.47
N ASP A 296 4.13 24.31 2.10
CA ASP A 296 5.57 24.31 2.31
C ASP A 296 5.86 23.84 3.74
N PHE A 297 6.81 22.93 3.87
CA PHE A 297 7.22 22.31 5.13
C PHE A 297 8.70 22.58 5.37
N GLN A 298 9.07 22.80 6.64
CA GLN A 298 10.44 23.00 7.08
C GLN A 298 10.68 22.25 8.40
N TRP A 299 11.81 21.54 8.50
CA TRP A 299 12.20 20.71 9.66
C TRP A 299 13.67 20.86 10.06
#